data_AF-A0A562IPA1-F1
#
_entry.id   AF-A0A562IPA1-F1
#
_cell.length_a   1.000
_cell.length_b   1.000
_cell.length_c   1.000
_cell.angle_alpha   90.00
_cell.angle_beta   90.00
_cell.angle_gamma   90.00
#
_symmetry.space_group_name_H-M   'P 1'
#
loop_
_entity.id
_entity.type
_entity.pdbx_description
1 polymer ?
#
loop_
_entity_poly.entity_id
_entity_poly.type
_entity_poly.pdbx_seq_one_letter_code
_entity_poly.pdbx_strand_id
1 'polypeptide(L)'
;MTPSVDLPVSDRPPAWQAWAVPPLATAYAAALVVVQGGNWPALLGPLGWWLVGCVAVVSLLGTGVTRLREPAPRQVAARRIQHALRAHVDPGPELRERADRQAASLAGHRWVAAFLVVAPLLFVDSAPWDRAVLAGVAVAALVVLFAALAVTVARSARDARRWLTDPPGPPRVLPPAPPWQRVLPVVVAAGAICVVAAFLLGLVAS
;
A
#
# COMPACT_ATOMS: atom_id res chain seq x y z
N MET A 1 -15.81 26.57 -25.85
CA MET A 1 -14.57 26.42 -25.06
C MET A 1 -14.95 26.48 -23.60
N THR A 2 -15.01 25.35 -22.90
CA THR A 2 -15.20 25.31 -21.45
C THR A 2 -13.85 25.59 -20.79
N PRO A 3 -13.75 26.54 -19.85
CA PRO A 3 -12.53 26.72 -19.07
C PRO A 3 -12.26 25.43 -18.31
N SER A 4 -11.10 24.82 -18.55
CA SER A 4 -10.62 23.72 -17.72
C SER A 4 -10.45 24.28 -16.32
N VAL A 5 -11.31 23.87 -15.39
CA VAL A 5 -11.14 24.14 -13.97
C VAL A 5 -9.89 23.36 -13.57
N ASP A 6 -8.75 24.05 -13.59
CA ASP A 6 -7.52 23.60 -12.94
C ASP A 6 -7.80 23.57 -11.45
N LEU A 7 -8.39 22.47 -10.99
CA LEU A 7 -8.44 22.16 -9.58
C LEU A 7 -7.01 22.28 -9.07
N PRO A 8 -6.77 23.09 -8.02
CA PRO A 8 -5.43 23.27 -7.51
C PRO A 8 -4.86 21.89 -7.22
N VAL A 9 -3.66 21.63 -7.74
CA VAL A 9 -2.96 20.34 -7.62
C VAL A 9 -2.81 19.90 -6.15
N SER A 10 -3.09 20.81 -5.20
CA SER A 10 -3.13 20.64 -3.75
C SER A 10 -4.10 19.59 -3.22
N ASP A 11 -5.19 19.28 -3.92
CA ASP A 11 -6.30 18.52 -3.30
C ASP A 11 -6.29 17.03 -3.63
N ARG A 12 -5.31 16.57 -4.40
CA ARG A 12 -5.19 15.14 -4.72
C ARG A 12 -4.58 14.40 -3.53
N PRO A 13 -5.16 13.26 -3.11
CA PRO A 13 -4.57 12.42 -2.08
C PRO A 13 -3.14 12.05 -2.48
N PRO A 14 -2.19 12.00 -1.53
CA PRO A 14 -0.79 11.79 -1.83
C PRO A 14 -0.61 10.49 -2.60
N ALA A 15 0.15 10.50 -3.69
CA ALA A 15 0.15 9.42 -4.68
C ALA A 15 0.43 8.02 -4.07
N TRP A 16 1.23 7.93 -3.00
CA TRP A 16 1.47 6.67 -2.29
C TRP A 16 0.21 6.05 -1.67
N GLN A 17 -0.79 6.86 -1.28
CA GLN A 17 -2.09 6.40 -0.76
C GLN A 17 -2.93 5.76 -1.87
N ALA A 18 -2.95 6.38 -3.05
CA ALA A 18 -3.59 5.79 -4.22
C ALA A 18 -2.93 4.47 -4.65
N TRP A 19 -1.66 4.23 -4.27
CA TRP A 19 -0.90 3.04 -4.66
C TRP A 19 -0.89 1.92 -3.62
N ALA A 20 -0.94 2.24 -2.33
CA ALA A 20 -0.90 1.24 -1.27
C ALA A 20 -2.27 0.63 -1.01
N VAL A 21 -3.35 1.41 -1.16
CA VAL A 21 -4.73 0.97 -0.87
C VAL A 21 -5.18 -0.20 -1.75
N PRO A 22 -4.98 -0.22 -3.07
CA PRO A 22 -5.44 -1.33 -3.91
C PRO A 22 -4.81 -2.71 -3.58
N PRO A 23 -3.47 -2.86 -3.52
CA PRO A 23 -2.87 -4.16 -3.18
C PRO A 23 -3.18 -4.58 -1.74
N LEU A 24 -3.44 -3.64 -0.83
CA LEU A 24 -3.86 -3.96 0.53
C LEU A 24 -5.32 -4.39 0.62
N ALA A 25 -6.22 -3.72 -0.08
CA ALA A 25 -7.61 -4.15 -0.22
C ALA A 25 -7.69 -5.54 -0.86
N THR A 26 -6.82 -5.80 -1.83
CA THR A 26 -6.66 -7.12 -2.46
C THR A 26 -6.17 -8.18 -1.49
N ALA A 27 -5.06 -7.93 -0.80
CA ALA A 27 -4.49 -8.87 0.15
C ALA A 27 -5.50 -9.17 1.27
N TYR A 28 -6.20 -8.14 1.76
CA TYR A 28 -7.29 -8.26 2.72
C TYR A 28 -8.48 -9.08 2.18
N ALA A 29 -8.91 -8.85 0.94
CA ALA A 29 -10.00 -9.62 0.33
C ALA A 29 -9.61 -11.10 0.14
N ALA A 30 -8.40 -11.37 -0.35
CA ALA A 30 -7.90 -12.74 -0.52
C ALA A 30 -7.75 -13.47 0.83
N ALA A 31 -7.24 -12.76 1.84
CA ALA A 31 -7.16 -13.22 3.21
C ALA A 31 -8.52 -13.64 3.76
N LEU A 32 -9.51 -12.77 3.59
CA LEU A 32 -10.89 -12.99 3.99
C LEU A 32 -11.46 -14.29 3.38
N VAL A 33 -11.18 -14.55 2.11
CA VAL A 33 -11.75 -15.73 1.44
C VAL A 33 -11.11 -17.03 1.92
N VAL A 34 -9.79 -17.01 2.12
CA VAL A 34 -9.06 -18.16 2.70
C VAL A 34 -9.49 -18.41 4.13
N VAL A 35 -9.57 -17.34 4.93
CA VAL A 35 -9.92 -17.46 6.35
C VAL A 35 -11.39 -17.82 6.52
N GLN A 36 -12.32 -17.48 5.64
CA GLN A 36 -13.69 -17.98 5.78
C GLN A 36 -13.90 -19.40 5.22
N GLY A 37 -12.83 -20.14 4.93
CA GLY A 37 -12.90 -21.55 4.50
C GLY A 37 -13.70 -21.76 3.22
N GLY A 38 -13.86 -20.73 2.38
CA GLY A 38 -14.71 -20.80 1.20
C GLY A 38 -16.22 -20.69 1.47
N ASN A 39 -16.67 -20.42 2.70
CA ASN A 39 -18.10 -20.20 2.98
C ASN A 39 -18.62 -18.83 2.51
N TRP A 40 -17.74 -17.86 2.27
CA TRP A 40 -18.12 -16.60 1.60
C TRP A 40 -18.53 -16.85 0.12
N PRO A 41 -17.81 -17.68 -0.64
CA PRO A 41 -18.33 -18.26 -1.88
C PRO A 41 -19.44 -19.32 -1.71
N ALA A 42 -19.89 -19.70 -0.50
CA ALA A 42 -21.16 -20.43 -0.38
C ALA A 42 -22.38 -19.50 -0.51
N LEU A 43 -22.23 -18.20 -0.17
CA LEU A 43 -23.26 -17.17 -0.38
C LEU A 43 -23.27 -16.62 -1.83
N LEU A 44 -22.12 -16.61 -2.53
CA LEU A 44 -22.01 -16.10 -3.91
C LEU A 44 -21.59 -17.16 -4.95
N GLY A 45 -21.33 -18.40 -4.55
CA GLY A 45 -20.78 -19.42 -5.45
C GLY A 45 -19.37 -19.08 -5.96
N PRO A 46 -18.98 -19.66 -7.12
CA PRO A 46 -17.72 -19.39 -7.82
C PRO A 46 -17.45 -17.90 -8.10
N LEU A 47 -18.49 -17.05 -8.10
CA LEU A 47 -18.37 -15.61 -8.32
C LEU A 47 -17.57 -14.90 -7.22
N GLY A 48 -17.56 -15.40 -5.98
CA GLY A 48 -16.76 -14.81 -4.90
C GLY A 48 -15.26 -14.83 -5.19
N TRP A 49 -14.77 -15.94 -5.75
CA TRP A 49 -13.36 -16.08 -6.15
C TRP A 49 -13.02 -15.21 -7.36
N TRP A 50 -13.93 -15.10 -8.33
CA TRP A 50 -13.79 -14.17 -9.45
C TRP A 50 -13.71 -12.73 -8.99
N LEU A 51 -14.51 -12.33 -8.00
CA LEU A 51 -14.50 -10.96 -7.48
C LEU A 51 -13.15 -10.62 -6.84
N VAL A 52 -12.58 -11.55 -6.06
CA VAL A 52 -11.28 -11.39 -5.40
C VAL A 52 -10.16 -11.35 -6.43
N GLY A 53 -10.18 -12.26 -7.42
CA GLY A 53 -9.24 -12.25 -8.54
C GLY A 53 -9.32 -10.96 -9.34
N CYS A 54 -10.53 -10.47 -9.65
CA CYS A 54 -10.74 -9.20 -10.34
C CYS A 54 -10.24 -8.02 -9.51
N VAL A 55 -10.55 -7.95 -8.21
CA VAL A 55 -10.02 -6.90 -7.32
C VAL A 55 -8.50 -6.96 -7.27
N ALA A 56 -7.91 -8.16 -7.23
CA ALA A 56 -6.47 -8.35 -7.27
C ALA A 56 -5.84 -7.83 -8.55
N VAL A 57 -6.38 -8.25 -9.70
CA VAL A 57 -5.91 -7.85 -11.02
C VAL A 57 -6.09 -6.35 -11.22
N VAL A 58 -7.27 -5.80 -10.91
CA VAL A 58 -7.54 -4.35 -11.03
C VAL A 58 -6.63 -3.56 -10.11
N SER A 59 -6.35 -4.05 -8.90
CA SER A 59 -5.41 -3.40 -7.98
C SER A 59 -3.98 -3.46 -8.50
N LEU A 60 -3.53 -4.61 -9.00
CA LEU A 60 -2.20 -4.79 -9.57
C LEU A 60 -2.01 -3.92 -10.82
N LEU A 61 -2.99 -3.93 -11.72
CA LEU A 61 -3.02 -3.12 -12.94
C LEU A 61 -3.12 -1.63 -12.60
N GLY A 62 -3.95 -1.23 -11.65
CA GLY A 62 -4.05 0.15 -11.17
C GLY A 62 -2.71 0.65 -10.64
N THR A 63 -2.02 -0.17 -9.84
CA THR A 63 -0.69 0.16 -9.30
C THR A 63 0.39 0.17 -10.40
N GLY A 64 0.31 -0.73 -11.38
CA GLY A 64 1.24 -0.78 -12.51
C GLY A 64 1.06 0.37 -13.50
N VAL A 65 -0.18 0.65 -13.90
CA VAL A 65 -0.55 1.69 -14.87
C VAL A 65 -0.26 3.07 -14.31
N THR A 66 -0.51 3.32 -13.01
CA THR A 66 -0.14 4.59 -12.37
C THR A 66 1.37 4.82 -12.39
N ARG A 67 2.19 3.77 -12.22
CA ARG A 67 3.65 3.87 -12.35
C ARG A 67 4.14 4.09 -13.78
N LEU A 68 3.47 3.51 -14.76
CA LEU A 68 3.85 3.64 -16.17
C LEU A 68 3.42 4.99 -16.78
N ARG A 69 2.33 5.58 -16.27
CA ARG A 69 1.77 6.84 -16.80
C ARG A 69 2.28 8.09 -16.09
N GLU A 70 2.88 7.98 -14.92
CA GLU A 70 3.41 9.19 -14.27
C GLU A 70 4.64 9.70 -15.01
N PRO A 71 4.62 10.94 -15.53
CA PRO A 71 5.77 11.51 -16.22
C PRO A 71 6.96 11.51 -15.27
N ALA A 72 8.13 11.09 -15.78
CA ALA A 72 9.40 11.00 -15.06
C ALA A 72 9.65 12.17 -14.07
N PRO A 73 9.41 13.46 -14.42
CA PRO A 73 9.61 14.56 -13.47
C PRO A 73 8.73 14.49 -12.20
N ARG A 74 7.49 13.99 -12.28
CA ARG A 74 6.62 13.83 -11.10
C ARG A 74 7.13 12.74 -10.17
N GLN A 75 7.63 11.64 -10.73
CA GLN A 75 8.24 10.57 -9.94
C GLN A 75 9.51 11.05 -9.21
N VAL A 76 10.32 11.89 -9.88
CA VAL A 76 11.51 12.50 -9.26
C VAL A 76 11.11 13.43 -8.10
N ALA A 77 10.09 14.27 -8.29
CA ALA A 77 9.59 15.15 -7.24
C ALA A 77 9.04 14.36 -6.03
N ALA A 78 8.23 13.32 -6.28
CA ALA A 78 7.70 12.47 -5.22
C ALA A 78 8.81 11.75 -4.44
N ARG A 79 9.86 11.28 -5.13
CA ARG A 79 11.05 10.68 -4.49
C ARG A 79 11.83 11.70 -3.66
N ARG A 80 12.01 12.93 -4.16
CA ARG A 80 12.66 14.02 -3.42
C ARG A 80 11.90 14.33 -2.13
N ILE A 81 10.58 14.42 -2.20
CA ILE A 81 9.73 14.65 -1.01
C ILE A 81 9.82 13.47 -0.03
N GLN A 82 9.71 12.22 -0.50
CA GLN A 82 9.84 11.05 0.38
C GLN A 82 11.21 10.95 1.04
N HIS A 83 12.28 11.29 0.31
CA HIS A 83 13.63 11.32 0.88
C HIS A 83 13.76 12.45 1.89
N ALA A 84 13.26 13.65 1.58
CA ALA A 84 13.24 14.78 2.50
C ALA A 84 12.55 14.44 3.84
N LEU A 85 11.36 13.82 3.78
CA LEU A 85 10.63 13.41 4.97
C LEU A 85 11.37 12.35 5.82
N ARG A 86 12.08 11.41 5.18
CA ARG A 86 12.80 10.35 5.91
C ARG A 86 14.16 10.83 6.44
N ALA A 87 14.90 11.55 5.62
CA ALA A 87 16.24 12.02 5.92
C ALA A 87 16.24 13.36 6.68
N HIS A 88 15.08 14.00 6.84
CA HIS A 88 14.91 15.32 7.46
C HIS A 88 15.80 16.37 6.77
N VAL A 89 15.74 16.38 5.44
CA VAL A 89 16.53 17.29 4.58
C VAL A 89 15.58 18.20 3.80
N ASP A 90 15.87 19.49 3.75
CA ASP A 90 15.06 20.45 3.00
C ASP A 90 15.16 20.19 1.47
N PRO A 91 14.04 19.89 0.78
CA PRO A 91 14.03 19.63 -0.66
C PRO A 91 14.11 20.91 -1.52
N GLY A 92 14.17 22.10 -0.90
CA GLY A 92 14.14 23.40 -1.55
C GLY A 92 12.74 24.03 -1.52
N PRO A 93 12.65 25.35 -1.77
CA PRO A 93 11.43 26.14 -1.54
C PRO A 93 10.22 25.64 -2.34
N GLU A 94 10.41 25.22 -3.60
CA GLU A 94 9.32 24.73 -4.45
C GLU A 94 8.69 23.42 -3.97
N LEU A 95 9.47 22.58 -3.28
CA LEU A 95 9.04 21.26 -2.83
C LEU A 95 8.71 21.21 -1.34
N ARG A 96 9.14 22.21 -0.56
CA ARG A 96 8.89 22.31 0.88
C ARG A 96 7.40 22.32 1.19
N GLU A 97 6.64 23.20 0.57
CA GLU A 97 5.18 23.30 0.80
C GLU A 97 4.44 22.00 0.44
N ARG A 98 4.93 21.27 -0.57
CA ARG A 98 4.38 19.95 -0.93
C ARG A 98 4.74 18.89 0.10
N ALA A 99 5.97 18.92 0.61
CA ALA A 99 6.41 18.04 1.69
C ALA A 99 5.63 18.29 2.98
N ASP A 100 5.40 19.55 3.35
CA ASP A 100 4.64 19.93 4.54
C ASP A 100 3.18 19.44 4.46
N ARG A 101 2.51 19.62 3.31
CA ARG A 101 1.16 19.06 3.09
C ARG A 101 1.14 17.54 3.16
N GLN A 102 2.11 16.88 2.54
CA GLN A 102 2.21 15.42 2.59
C GLN A 102 2.49 14.93 4.02
N ALA A 103 3.32 15.64 4.79
CA ALA A 103 3.59 15.35 6.19
C ALA A 103 2.34 15.54 7.05
N ALA A 104 1.60 16.64 6.87
CA ALA A 104 0.34 16.91 7.57
C ALA A 104 -0.69 15.80 7.31
N SER A 105 -0.85 15.40 6.04
CA SER A 105 -1.67 14.25 5.68
C SER A 105 -1.20 12.99 6.40
N LEU A 106 0.08 12.60 6.25
CA LEU A 106 0.65 11.40 6.87
C LEU A 106 0.52 11.36 8.40
N ALA A 107 0.70 12.50 9.07
CA ALA A 107 0.59 12.61 10.53
C ALA A 107 -0.82 12.24 11.03
N GLY A 108 -1.86 12.53 10.23
CA GLY A 108 -3.25 12.16 10.52
C GLY A 108 -3.55 10.66 10.43
N HIS A 109 -2.71 9.87 9.75
CA HIS A 109 -2.99 8.45 9.46
C HIS A 109 -2.52 7.49 10.56
N ARG A 110 -2.23 7.95 11.78
CA ARG A 110 -1.83 7.05 12.89
C ARG A 110 -2.88 5.97 13.19
N TRP A 111 -4.16 6.30 13.01
CA TRP A 111 -5.27 5.39 13.26
C TRP A 111 -5.26 4.21 12.28
N VAL A 112 -4.72 4.42 11.06
CA VAL A 112 -4.57 3.34 10.07
C VAL A 112 -3.62 2.27 10.59
N ALA A 113 -2.51 2.63 11.24
CA ALA A 113 -1.61 1.65 11.84
C ALA A 113 -2.30 0.81 12.93
N ALA A 114 -3.14 1.43 13.77
CA ALA A 114 -3.92 0.72 14.78
C ALA A 114 -4.95 -0.21 14.13
N PHE A 115 -5.67 0.28 13.12
CA PHE A 115 -6.62 -0.51 12.34
C PHE A 115 -5.95 -1.74 11.71
N LEU A 116 -4.76 -1.59 11.14
CA LEU A 116 -4.00 -2.69 10.55
C LEU A 116 -3.62 -3.77 11.56
N VAL A 117 -3.40 -3.45 12.83
CA VAL A 117 -3.12 -4.46 13.87
C VAL A 117 -4.41 -5.19 14.28
N VAL A 118 -5.53 -4.47 14.37
CA VAL A 118 -6.82 -5.04 14.81
C VAL A 118 -7.51 -5.84 13.71
N ALA A 119 -7.41 -5.39 12.46
CA ALA A 119 -8.05 -6.01 11.31
C ALA A 119 -7.84 -7.54 11.22
N PRO A 120 -6.61 -8.09 11.31
CA PRO A 120 -6.40 -9.54 11.22
C PRO A 120 -7.08 -10.31 12.36
N LEU A 121 -7.25 -9.71 13.55
CA LEU A 121 -7.89 -10.37 14.70
C LEU A 121 -9.38 -10.61 14.46
N LEU A 122 -10.04 -9.76 13.67
CA LEU A 122 -11.46 -9.92 13.30
C LEU A 122 -11.72 -11.18 12.47
N PHE A 123 -10.68 -11.78 11.88
CA PHE A 123 -10.82 -12.98 11.04
C PHE A 123 -10.48 -14.27 11.76
N VAL A 124 -9.81 -14.21 12.93
CA VAL A 124 -9.41 -15.40 13.68
C VAL A 124 -10.63 -16.26 14.05
N ASP A 125 -11.74 -15.62 14.44
CA ASP A 125 -12.99 -16.30 14.80
C ASP A 125 -13.65 -17.00 13.59
N SER A 126 -13.43 -16.47 12.39
CA SER A 126 -14.01 -17.00 11.15
C SER A 126 -13.20 -18.13 10.49
N ALA A 127 -12.03 -18.49 11.04
CA ALA A 127 -11.12 -19.45 10.43
C ALA A 127 -11.67 -20.89 10.42
N PRO A 128 -11.48 -21.68 9.33
CA PRO A 128 -11.85 -23.09 9.28
C PRO A 128 -10.86 -23.91 10.13
N TRP A 129 -11.10 -23.91 11.44
CA TRP A 129 -10.26 -24.61 12.42
C TRP A 129 -10.32 -26.14 12.29
N ASP A 130 -11.25 -26.68 11.49
CA ASP A 130 -11.23 -28.06 11.02
C ASP A 130 -9.96 -28.39 10.22
N ARG A 131 -9.33 -27.37 9.62
CA ARG A 131 -7.99 -27.42 8.99
C ARG A 131 -6.98 -26.58 9.76
N ALA A 132 -6.88 -26.80 11.07
CA ALA A 132 -6.13 -25.98 12.02
C ALA A 132 -4.70 -25.60 11.56
N VAL A 133 -3.96 -26.52 10.94
CA VAL A 133 -2.59 -26.24 10.48
C VAL A 133 -2.57 -25.22 9.33
N LEU A 134 -3.38 -25.43 8.29
CA LEU A 134 -3.44 -24.53 7.14
C LEU A 134 -4.02 -23.16 7.54
N ALA A 135 -5.09 -23.16 8.33
CA ALA A 135 -5.71 -21.95 8.88
C ALA A 135 -4.72 -21.17 9.76
N GLY A 136 -3.99 -21.86 10.64
CA GLY A 136 -2.96 -21.27 11.49
C GLY A 136 -1.83 -20.62 10.70
N VAL A 137 -1.32 -21.28 9.65
CA VAL A 137 -0.28 -20.72 8.77
C VAL A 137 -0.79 -19.48 8.04
N ALA A 138 -2.01 -19.52 7.49
CA ALA A 138 -2.60 -18.39 6.79
C ALA A 138 -2.81 -17.18 7.73
N VAL A 139 -3.38 -17.40 8.91
CA VAL A 139 -3.57 -16.36 9.94
C VAL A 139 -2.22 -15.79 10.37
N ALA A 140 -1.21 -16.62 10.62
CA ALA A 140 0.12 -16.16 10.99
C ALA A 140 0.76 -15.29 9.89
N ALA A 141 0.68 -15.70 8.63
CA ALA A 141 1.18 -14.94 7.49
C ALA A 141 0.49 -13.56 7.38
N LEU A 142 -0.82 -13.52 7.61
CA LEU A 142 -1.59 -12.27 7.62
C LEU A 142 -1.18 -11.36 8.76
N VAL A 143 -1.08 -11.89 9.99
CA VAL A 143 -0.64 -11.11 11.14
C VAL A 143 0.74 -10.52 10.89
N VAL A 144 1.69 -11.30 10.36
CA VAL A 144 3.05 -10.81 10.02
C VAL A 144 3.00 -9.71 8.96
N LEU A 145 2.23 -9.89 7.88
CA LEU A 145 2.07 -8.90 6.82
C LEU A 145 1.48 -7.58 7.35
N PHE A 146 0.38 -7.67 8.09
CA PHE A 146 -0.32 -6.51 8.66
C PHE A 146 0.53 -5.82 9.73
N ALA A 147 1.27 -6.56 10.56
CA ALA A 147 2.20 -6.00 11.52
C ALA A 147 3.34 -5.24 10.83
N ALA A 148 3.96 -5.82 9.78
CA ALA A 148 5.02 -5.17 9.02
C ALA A 148 4.54 -3.86 8.38
N LEU A 149 3.32 -3.87 7.84
CA LEU A 149 2.70 -2.67 7.29
C LEU A 149 2.37 -1.64 8.38
N ALA A 150 1.80 -2.06 9.51
CA ALA A 150 1.49 -1.19 10.63
C ALA A 150 2.75 -0.48 11.14
N VAL A 151 3.87 -1.21 11.26
CA VAL A 151 5.18 -0.64 11.59
C VAL A 151 5.62 0.41 10.56
N THR A 152 5.43 0.12 9.27
CA THR A 152 5.79 1.05 8.18
C THR A 152 4.97 2.33 8.21
N VAL A 153 3.66 2.22 8.42
CA VAL A 153 2.73 3.36 8.55
C VAL A 153 3.07 4.16 9.82
N ALA A 154 3.30 3.48 10.95
CA ALA A 154 3.65 4.12 12.21
C ALA A 154 4.98 4.88 12.13
N ARG A 155 5.99 4.31 11.48
CA ARG A 155 7.27 4.99 11.21
C ARG A 155 7.05 6.22 10.32
N SER A 156 6.33 6.08 9.21
CA SER A 156 6.03 7.19 8.31
C SER A 156 5.28 8.34 9.00
N ALA A 157 4.31 8.03 9.87
CA ALA A 157 3.59 9.02 10.65
C ALA A 157 4.46 9.69 11.73
N ARG A 158 5.44 8.97 12.30
CA ARG A 158 6.42 9.54 13.24
C ARG A 158 7.38 10.49 12.52
N ASP A 159 7.92 10.08 11.38
CA ASP A 159 8.82 10.90 10.55
C ASP A 159 8.09 12.17 10.07
N ALA A 160 6.84 12.04 9.63
CA ALA A 160 6.01 13.18 9.25
C ALA A 160 5.76 14.18 10.40
N ARG A 161 5.55 13.68 11.63
CA ARG A 161 5.41 14.58 12.79
C ARG A 161 6.70 15.30 13.14
N ARG A 162 7.83 14.59 13.09
CA ARG A 162 9.15 15.20 13.29
C ARG A 162 9.42 16.28 12.26
N TRP A 163 9.13 15.98 10.99
CA TRP A 163 9.22 16.95 9.91
C TRP A 163 8.45 18.25 10.17
N LEU A 164 7.21 18.15 10.66
CA LEU A 164 6.38 19.32 10.96
C LEU A 164 6.89 20.15 12.14
N THR A 165 7.68 19.56 13.04
CA THR A 165 8.31 20.26 14.16
C THR A 165 9.71 20.79 13.84
N ASP A 166 10.31 20.33 12.75
CA ASP A 166 11.67 20.70 12.38
C ASP A 166 11.69 22.03 11.59
N PRO A 167 12.49 23.01 12.02
CA PRO A 167 12.61 24.28 11.30
C PRO A 167 13.19 24.05 9.89
N PRO A 168 12.90 24.94 8.92
CA PRO A 168 13.47 24.85 7.59
C PRO A 168 15.00 24.94 7.65
N GLY A 169 15.66 23.97 7.02
CA GLY A 169 17.12 23.88 6.96
C GLY A 169 17.68 24.40 5.65
N PRO A 170 19.02 24.55 5.53
CA PRO A 170 19.63 24.89 4.24
C PRO A 170 19.33 23.80 3.20
N PRO A 171 19.07 24.16 1.93
CA PRO A 171 18.86 23.19 0.87
C PRO A 171 20.06 22.27 0.71
N ARG A 172 19.84 20.96 0.54
CA ARG A 172 20.93 20.00 0.25
C ARG A 172 20.65 19.23 -1.03
N VAL A 173 21.72 18.85 -1.73
CA VAL A 173 21.65 18.05 -2.95
C VAL A 173 21.23 16.62 -2.58
N LEU A 174 20.22 16.09 -3.26
CA LEU A 174 19.73 14.73 -3.04
C LEU A 174 20.77 13.70 -3.54
N PRO A 175 21.07 12.62 -2.79
CA PRO A 175 21.86 11.52 -3.33
C PRO A 175 21.12 10.84 -4.51
N PRO A 176 21.85 10.30 -5.49
CA PRO A 176 21.26 9.57 -6.61
C PRO A 176 20.45 8.36 -6.11
N ALA A 177 19.35 8.06 -6.79
CA ALA A 177 18.51 6.92 -6.43
C ALA A 177 19.32 5.61 -6.55
N PRO A 178 19.32 4.75 -5.53
CA PRO A 178 20.09 3.51 -5.58
C PRO A 178 19.51 2.55 -6.64
N PRO A 179 20.35 1.77 -7.32
CA PRO A 179 19.95 0.98 -8.49
C PRO A 179 18.88 -0.07 -8.18
N TRP A 180 18.87 -0.62 -6.95
CA TRP A 180 17.88 -1.63 -6.52
C TRP A 180 16.44 -1.10 -6.53
N GLN A 181 16.22 0.22 -6.42
CA GLN A 181 14.88 0.80 -6.48
C GLN A 181 14.23 0.62 -7.86
N ARG A 182 15.02 0.40 -8.91
CA ARG A 182 14.48 0.10 -10.26
C ARG A 182 13.89 -1.30 -10.35
N VAL A 183 14.43 -2.25 -9.58
CA VAL A 183 14.01 -3.67 -9.63
C VAL A 183 12.97 -4.03 -8.58
N LEU A 184 12.88 -3.28 -7.48
CA LEU A 184 11.86 -3.50 -6.43
C LEU A 184 10.41 -3.61 -6.96
N PRO A 185 9.92 -2.76 -7.89
CA PRO A 185 8.60 -2.92 -8.49
C PRO A 185 8.41 -4.27 -9.15
N VAL A 186 9.43 -4.72 -9.88
CA VAL A 186 9.43 -5.97 -10.65
C VAL A 186 9.40 -7.16 -9.70
N VAL A 187 10.20 -7.12 -8.63
CA VAL A 187 10.23 -8.16 -7.60
C VAL A 187 8.90 -8.26 -6.86
N VAL A 188 8.31 -7.13 -6.46
CA VAL A 188 6.99 -7.11 -5.82
C VAL A 188 5.90 -7.62 -6.75
N ALA A 189 5.91 -7.20 -8.02
CA ALA A 189 4.96 -7.68 -9.02
C ALA A 189 5.12 -9.18 -9.28
N ALA A 190 6.35 -9.68 -9.45
CA ALA A 190 6.64 -11.09 -9.63
C ALA A 190 6.19 -11.91 -8.41
N GLY A 191 6.48 -11.44 -7.19
CA GLY A 191 6.01 -12.08 -5.96
C GLY A 191 4.48 -12.14 -5.88
N ALA A 192 3.79 -11.05 -6.20
CA ALA A 192 2.34 -11.02 -6.26
C ALA A 192 1.77 -11.98 -7.32
N ILE A 193 2.38 -12.04 -8.52
CA ILE A 193 2.01 -12.99 -9.58
C ILE A 193 2.20 -14.43 -9.09
N CYS A 194 3.31 -14.75 -8.44
CA CYS A 194 3.56 -16.08 -7.89
C CYS A 194 2.52 -16.46 -6.83
N VAL A 195 2.15 -15.54 -5.93
CA VAL A 195 1.11 -15.77 -4.92
C VAL A 195 -0.25 -16.04 -5.59
N VAL A 196 -0.63 -15.22 -6.57
CA VAL A 196 -1.87 -15.41 -7.34
C VAL A 196 -1.84 -16.74 -8.11
N ALA A 197 -0.72 -17.08 -8.76
CA ALA A 197 -0.59 -18.34 -9.50
C ALA A 197 -0.67 -19.56 -8.58
N ALA A 198 0.04 -19.55 -7.45
CA ALA A 198 -0.02 -20.62 -6.45
C ALA A 198 -1.45 -20.81 -5.91
N PHE A 199 -2.15 -19.70 -5.70
CA PHE A 199 -3.54 -19.70 -5.25
C PHE A 199 -4.50 -20.25 -6.31
N LEU A 200 -4.36 -19.85 -7.58
CA LEU A 200 -5.15 -20.38 -8.70
C LEU A 200 -4.90 -21.88 -8.90
N LEU A 201 -3.65 -22.33 -8.78
CA LEU A 201 -3.31 -23.75 -8.85
C LEU A 201 -3.92 -24.54 -7.69
N GLY A 202 -3.94 -23.97 -6.48
CA GLY A 202 -4.62 -24.55 -5.32
C GLY A 202 -6.12 -24.73 -5.52
N LEU A 203 -6.78 -23.79 -6.21
CA LEU A 203 -8.21 -23.86 -6.56
C LEU A 203 -8.52 -24.95 -7.60
N VAL A 204 -7.60 -25.26 -8.50
CA VAL A 204 -7.78 -26.32 -9.51
C VAL A 204 -7.58 -27.72 -8.90
N ALA A 205 -6.81 -27.81 -7.83
CA ALA A 205 -6.49 -29.08 -7.17
C ALA A 205 -7.52 -29.52 -6.11
N SER A 206 -8.48 -28.65 -5.74
CA SER A 206 -9.53 -28.87 -4.75
C SER A 206 -10.89 -29.10 -5.39
#